data_AF-A0A2M7SGJ2-F1
#
_entry.id   AF-A0A2M7SGJ2-F1
#
_cell.length_a   1.000
_cell.length_b   1.000
_cell.length_c   1.000
_cell.angle_alpha   90.00
_cell.angle_beta   90.00
_cell.angle_gamma   90.00
#
_symmetry.space_group_name_H-M   'P 1'
#
loop_
_entity.id
_entity.type
_entity.pdbx_description
1 polymer ?
#
loop_
_entity_poly.entity_id
_entity_poly.type
_entity_poly.pdbx_seq_one_letter_code
_entity_poly.pdbx_strand_id
1 'polypeptide(L)'
;MRVSYYPGCSLESTARDYDESLRAVFDVLGIELRELEDWNCCGASSAHITDDFLSMALPMRNLEIAEKENNDLLIPCMACFNRLKSAEKAAIGEIKTDVKTSYKGKIKIKHILDFLSEDGNLALIERFVKKPLTGLKIVSYYGCLYARPPEITDVTDYEDPRSMDKLINILGAESRPWSFKTDCCGGNLALTRIDILKRLGNNLFDM
;
A
#
# COMPACT_ATOMS: atom_id res chain seq x y z
N MET A 1 -6.10 -19.60 -4.12
CA MET A 1 -5.11 -18.70 -4.75
C MET A 1 -4.05 -18.39 -3.71
N ARG A 2 -2.78 -18.21 -4.10
CA ARG A 2 -1.69 -17.86 -3.19
C ARG A 2 -1.02 -16.57 -3.69
N VAL A 3 -0.68 -15.68 -2.75
CA VAL A 3 0.00 -14.42 -3.02
C VAL A 3 1.10 -14.20 -1.98
N SER A 4 2.19 -13.55 -2.40
CA SER A 4 3.25 -13.14 -1.48
C SER A 4 2.81 -11.89 -0.71
N TYR A 5 3.23 -11.77 0.55
CA TYR A 5 2.81 -10.72 1.44
C TYR A 5 4.01 -10.07 2.14
N TYR A 6 4.09 -8.74 2.06
CA TYR A 6 5.10 -7.96 2.76
C TYR A 6 4.41 -7.00 3.75
N PRO A 7 4.34 -7.36 5.06
CA PRO A 7 3.64 -6.54 6.05
C PRO A 7 4.38 -5.22 6.34
N GLY A 8 5.70 -5.23 6.26
CA GLY A 8 6.54 -4.11 6.67
C GLY A 8 6.50 -3.87 8.19
N CYS A 9 7.30 -2.91 8.66
CA CYS A 9 7.53 -2.76 10.11
C CYS A 9 6.33 -2.23 10.91
N SER A 10 5.45 -1.42 10.29
CA SER A 10 4.28 -0.85 10.98
C SER A 10 3.25 -1.91 11.36
N LEU A 11 3.01 -2.88 10.48
CA LEU A 11 2.01 -3.92 10.70
C LEU A 11 2.46 -4.97 11.72
N GLU A 12 3.77 -5.12 11.94
CA GLU A 12 4.31 -5.90 13.07
C GLU A 12 4.24 -5.17 14.42
N SER A 13 3.85 -3.89 14.43
CA SER A 13 3.92 -3.05 15.63
C SER A 13 2.72 -2.12 15.79
N THR A 14 2.83 -0.86 15.36
CA THR A 14 1.86 0.20 15.61
C THR A 14 0.51 0.02 14.91
N ALA A 15 0.45 -0.86 13.91
CA ALA A 15 -0.75 -1.17 13.12
C ALA A 15 -0.99 -2.69 13.05
N ARG A 16 -0.73 -3.40 14.16
CA ARG A 16 -0.91 -4.85 14.27
C ARG A 16 -2.36 -5.30 14.06
N ASP A 17 -3.30 -4.49 14.52
CA ASP A 17 -4.73 -4.67 14.28
C ASP A 17 -5.06 -4.69 12.78
N TYR A 18 -4.35 -3.90 11.97
CA TYR A 18 -4.51 -3.92 10.53
C TYR A 18 -4.04 -5.26 9.93
N ASP A 19 -2.88 -5.78 10.33
CA ASP A 19 -2.38 -7.09 9.87
C ASP A 19 -3.32 -8.24 10.24
N GLU A 20 -3.75 -8.28 11.51
CA GLU A 20 -4.66 -9.31 12.01
C GLU A 20 -5.99 -9.29 11.24
N SER A 21 -6.55 -8.10 11.00
CA SER A 21 -7.77 -7.94 10.22
C SER A 21 -7.59 -8.38 8.77
N LEU A 22 -6.44 -8.07 8.16
CA LEU A 22 -6.15 -8.41 6.78
C LEU A 22 -6.03 -9.93 6.60
N ARG A 23 -5.30 -10.60 7.49
CA ARG A 23 -5.17 -12.07 7.47
C ARG A 23 -6.53 -12.76 7.64
N ALA A 24 -7.36 -12.27 8.56
CA ALA A 24 -8.70 -12.80 8.77
C ALA A 24 -9.58 -12.64 7.52
N VAL A 25 -9.51 -11.49 6.84
CA VAL A 25 -10.23 -11.27 5.57
C VAL A 25 -9.76 -12.25 4.50
N PHE A 26 -8.46 -12.42 4.31
CA PHE A 26 -7.91 -13.31 3.29
C PHE A 26 -8.21 -14.80 3.55
N ASP A 27 -8.22 -15.23 4.81
CA ASP A 27 -8.66 -16.58 5.21
C ASP A 27 -10.12 -16.83 4.79
N VAL A 28 -11.02 -15.88 5.08
CA VAL A 28 -12.43 -15.96 4.66
C VAL A 28 -12.57 -16.01 3.14
N LEU A 29 -11.74 -15.28 2.39
CA LEU A 29 -11.74 -15.28 0.93
C LEU A 29 -11.09 -16.55 0.34
N GLY A 30 -10.46 -17.41 1.17
CA GLY A 30 -9.74 -18.60 0.70
C GLY A 30 -8.48 -18.25 -0.13
N ILE A 31 -7.86 -17.12 0.18
CA ILE A 31 -6.63 -16.64 -0.47
C ILE A 31 -5.49 -16.75 0.55
N GLU A 32 -4.48 -17.54 0.24
CA GLU A 32 -3.32 -17.72 1.11
C GLU A 32 -2.39 -16.50 1.00
N LEU A 33 -2.31 -15.71 2.08
CA LEU A 33 -1.29 -14.68 2.28
C LEU A 33 -0.01 -15.32 2.82
N ARG A 34 0.98 -15.52 1.94
CA ARG A 34 2.28 -16.04 2.35
C ARG A 34 3.23 -14.88 2.62
N GLU A 35 3.52 -14.65 3.89
CA GLU A 35 4.53 -13.66 4.29
C GLU A 35 5.91 -14.02 3.73
N LEU A 36 6.65 -13.00 3.26
CA LEU A 36 8.03 -13.18 2.84
C LEU A 36 8.89 -13.62 4.03
N GLU A 37 9.72 -14.63 3.86
CA GLU A 37 10.68 -14.98 4.91
C GLU A 37 11.88 -14.02 4.89
N ASP A 38 12.35 -13.62 6.08
CA ASP A 38 13.56 -12.80 6.23
C ASP A 38 13.50 -11.42 5.52
N TRP A 39 12.33 -10.81 5.44
CA TRP A 39 12.19 -9.44 4.91
C TRP A 39 12.80 -8.40 5.86
N ASN A 40 13.20 -7.23 5.33
CA ASN A 40 13.67 -6.09 6.12
C ASN A 40 12.80 -4.84 5.90
N CYS A 41 12.87 -3.86 6.81
CA CYS A 41 12.18 -2.59 6.62
C CYS A 41 12.56 -1.93 5.28
N CYS A 42 11.58 -1.34 4.59
CA CYS A 42 11.73 -0.71 3.27
C CYS A 42 12.49 0.63 3.30
N GLY A 43 12.82 1.17 4.47
CA GLY A 43 13.56 2.43 4.61
C GLY A 43 12.74 3.70 4.36
N ALA A 44 11.41 3.60 4.28
CA ALA A 44 10.54 4.71 3.92
C ALA A 44 10.55 5.89 4.92
N SER A 45 11.00 5.71 6.16
CA SER A 45 11.02 6.80 7.16
C SER A 45 12.30 7.63 7.11
N SER A 46 13.47 6.99 7.10
CA SER A 46 14.76 7.68 7.27
C SER A 46 15.73 7.47 6.11
N ALA A 47 15.85 6.23 5.61
CA ALA A 47 16.89 5.87 4.65
C ALA A 47 16.88 6.77 3.40
N HIS A 48 15.70 7.04 2.85
CA HIS A 48 15.55 7.89 1.66
C HIS A 48 15.93 9.37 1.81
N ILE A 49 16.13 9.85 3.05
CA ILE A 49 16.58 11.23 3.31
C ILE A 49 18.06 11.23 3.75
N THR A 50 18.56 10.11 4.26
CA THR A 50 19.91 10.03 4.85
C THR A 50 20.94 9.40 3.93
N ASP A 51 20.55 8.45 3.07
CA ASP A 51 21.49 7.66 2.26
C ASP A 51 20.81 7.09 1.00
N ASP A 52 21.25 7.56 -0.17
CA ASP A 52 20.69 7.17 -1.46
C ASP A 52 20.84 5.67 -1.75
N PHE A 53 21.97 5.07 -1.34
CA PHE A 53 22.22 3.64 -1.53
C PHE A 53 21.25 2.81 -0.69
N LEU A 54 21.13 3.10 0.62
CA LEU A 54 20.20 2.40 1.51
C LEU A 54 18.75 2.59 1.09
N SER A 55 18.42 3.76 0.54
CA SER A 55 17.08 4.04 0.03
C SER A 55 16.64 3.00 -1.02
N MET A 56 17.56 2.49 -1.84
CA MET A 56 17.29 1.51 -2.88
C MET A 56 17.63 0.09 -2.44
N ALA A 57 18.72 -0.13 -1.72
CA ALA A 57 19.20 -1.46 -1.34
C ALA A 57 18.20 -2.20 -0.43
N LEU A 58 17.59 -1.49 0.53
CA LEU A 58 16.63 -2.07 1.47
C LEU A 58 15.37 -2.61 0.77
N PRO A 59 14.61 -1.83 -0.04
CA PRO A 59 13.47 -2.37 -0.78
C PRO A 59 13.89 -3.37 -1.86
N MET A 60 15.05 -3.18 -2.52
CA MET A 60 15.55 -4.10 -3.55
C MET A 60 15.75 -5.52 -3.02
N ARG A 61 16.34 -5.67 -1.82
CA ARG A 61 16.51 -6.98 -1.16
C ARG A 61 15.16 -7.70 -0.98
N ASN A 62 14.12 -6.99 -0.58
CA ASN A 62 12.79 -7.58 -0.44
C ASN A 62 12.20 -8.02 -1.79
N LEU A 63 12.47 -7.30 -2.88
CA LEU A 63 12.06 -7.72 -4.22
C LEU A 63 12.78 -9.00 -4.68
N GLU A 64 14.07 -9.13 -4.39
CA GLU A 64 14.81 -10.36 -4.68
C GLU A 64 14.29 -11.57 -3.90
N ILE A 65 13.85 -11.36 -2.66
CA ILE A 65 13.18 -12.40 -1.86
C ILE A 65 11.83 -12.75 -2.49
N ALA A 66 11.01 -11.74 -2.79
CA ALA A 66 9.69 -11.93 -3.36
C ALA A 66 9.71 -12.63 -4.72
N GLU A 67 10.69 -12.32 -5.58
CA GLU A 67 10.78 -12.92 -6.92
C GLU A 67 11.07 -14.43 -6.87
N LYS A 68 11.73 -14.92 -5.80
CA LYS A 68 11.95 -16.36 -5.59
C LYS A 68 10.66 -17.13 -5.32
N GLU A 69 9.67 -16.48 -4.73
CA GLU A 69 8.35 -17.07 -4.48
C GLU A 69 7.49 -17.17 -5.75
N ASN A 70 7.82 -16.39 -6.79
CA ASN A 70 7.15 -16.39 -8.09
C ASN A 70 5.61 -16.17 -8.00
N ASN A 71 5.16 -15.36 -7.04
CA ASN A 71 3.78 -14.91 -6.89
C ASN A 71 3.73 -13.37 -6.90
N ASP A 72 2.56 -12.81 -7.18
CA ASP A 72 2.32 -11.37 -6.99
C ASP A 72 2.60 -10.98 -5.53
N LEU A 73 3.24 -9.82 -5.33
CA LEU A 73 3.59 -9.28 -4.03
C LEU A 73 2.56 -8.24 -3.58
N LEU A 74 1.87 -8.52 -2.47
CA LEU A 74 0.91 -7.62 -1.85
C LEU A 74 1.55 -6.81 -0.73
N ILE A 75 1.28 -5.51 -0.75
CA ILE A 75 1.83 -4.55 0.21
C ILE A 75 0.69 -3.67 0.76
N PRO A 76 0.44 -3.67 2.08
CA PRO A 76 -0.65 -2.89 2.67
C PRO A 76 -0.25 -1.47 3.07
N CYS A 77 1.05 -1.22 3.27
CA CYS A 77 1.56 0.10 3.61
C CYS A 77 1.90 0.89 2.34
N MET A 78 1.24 2.03 2.13
CA MET A 78 1.50 2.92 0.98
C MET A 78 2.96 3.39 0.87
N ALA A 79 3.63 3.63 1.99
CA ALA A 79 5.04 4.07 1.99
C ALA A 79 5.97 2.91 1.59
N CYS A 80 5.67 1.70 2.07
CA CYS A 80 6.36 0.49 1.62
C CYS A 80 6.15 0.25 0.13
N PHE A 81 4.91 0.34 -0.34
CA PHE A 81 4.55 0.17 -1.74
C PHE A 81 5.34 1.13 -2.62
N ASN A 82 5.35 2.42 -2.29
CA ASN A 82 6.11 3.43 -3.02
C ASN A 82 7.62 3.14 -3.10
N ARG A 83 8.24 2.70 -1.98
CA ARG A 83 9.66 2.35 -1.95
C ARG A 83 9.99 1.09 -2.76
N LEU A 84 9.14 0.07 -2.68
CA LEU A 84 9.33 -1.17 -3.46
C LEU A 84 9.09 -0.93 -4.95
N LYS A 85 8.10 -0.12 -5.33
CA LYS A 85 7.93 0.34 -6.71
C LYS A 85 9.12 1.14 -7.21
N SER A 86 9.67 2.05 -6.39
CA SER A 86 10.90 2.78 -6.74
C SER A 86 12.07 1.84 -7.02
N ALA A 87 12.23 0.79 -6.20
CA ALA A 87 13.27 -0.22 -6.40
C ALA A 87 13.04 -1.07 -7.65
N GLU A 88 11.79 -1.42 -7.96
CA GLU A 88 11.43 -2.11 -9.21
C GLU A 88 11.81 -1.27 -10.43
N LYS A 89 11.42 0.00 -10.45
CA LYS A 89 11.76 0.97 -11.52
C LYS A 89 13.27 1.09 -11.68
N ALA A 90 14.02 1.11 -10.58
CA ALA A 90 15.48 1.11 -10.63
C ALA A 90 16.05 -0.20 -11.20
N ALA A 91 15.52 -1.35 -10.81
CA ALA A 91 15.98 -2.66 -11.27
C ALA A 91 15.77 -2.89 -12.77
N ILE A 92 14.69 -2.35 -13.33
CA ILE A 92 14.40 -2.43 -14.78
C ILE A 92 15.05 -1.30 -15.58
N GLY A 93 15.82 -0.42 -14.94
CA GLY A 93 16.62 0.62 -15.58
C GLY A 93 15.88 1.94 -15.85
N GLU A 94 14.67 2.14 -15.32
CA GLU A 94 13.95 3.41 -15.42
C GLU A 94 14.49 4.47 -14.44
N ILE A 95 15.11 4.05 -13.33
CA ILE A 95 15.76 4.92 -12.35
C ILE A 95 17.22 4.51 -12.18
N LYS A 96 18.13 5.49 -12.10
CA LYS A 96 19.55 5.23 -11.86
C LYS A 96 19.80 4.87 -10.40
N THR A 97 20.60 3.84 -10.16
CA THR A 97 21.07 3.45 -8.82
C THR A 97 22.40 2.72 -8.91
N ASP A 98 23.23 2.82 -7.87
CA ASP A 98 24.47 2.04 -7.72
C ASP A 98 24.22 0.64 -7.11
N VAL A 99 22.98 0.35 -6.71
CA VAL A 99 22.58 -0.94 -6.15
C VAL A 99 22.56 -2.00 -7.24
N LYS A 100 23.43 -3.00 -7.10
CA LYS A 100 23.37 -4.20 -7.94
C LYS A 100 22.23 -5.10 -7.46
N THR A 101 21.47 -5.65 -8.40
CA THR A 101 20.34 -6.52 -8.11
C THR A 101 20.27 -7.70 -9.06
N SER A 102 19.81 -8.82 -8.53
CA SER A 102 19.44 -10.02 -9.27
C SER A 102 17.97 -10.01 -9.72
N TYR A 103 17.14 -9.12 -9.16
CA TYR A 103 15.72 -8.97 -9.49
C TYR A 103 15.53 -8.72 -10.99
N LYS A 104 14.59 -9.44 -11.60
CA LYS A 104 14.31 -9.41 -13.05
C LYS A 104 12.98 -8.77 -13.41
N GLY A 105 12.19 -8.30 -12.45
CA GLY A 105 10.89 -7.67 -12.73
C GLY A 105 9.82 -8.65 -13.17
N LYS A 106 9.88 -9.91 -12.72
CA LYS A 106 8.94 -10.96 -13.15
C LYS A 106 7.64 -11.02 -12.37
N ILE A 107 7.63 -10.48 -11.15
CA ILE A 107 6.45 -10.46 -10.28
C ILE A 107 5.73 -9.12 -10.39
N LYS A 108 4.44 -9.09 -10.11
CA LYS A 108 3.70 -7.83 -9.99
C LYS A 108 3.71 -7.38 -8.54
N ILE A 109 4.04 -6.10 -8.32
CA ILE A 109 3.91 -5.44 -7.02
C ILE A 109 2.56 -4.73 -6.98
N LYS A 110 1.71 -5.07 -6.01
CA LYS A 110 0.37 -4.47 -5.86
C LYS A 110 0.19 -3.92 -4.46
N HIS A 111 -0.44 -2.75 -4.38
CA HIS A 111 -1.00 -2.32 -3.12
C HIS A 111 -2.20 -3.22 -2.77
N ILE A 112 -2.41 -3.51 -1.48
CA ILE A 112 -3.49 -4.40 -1.05
C ILE A 112 -4.88 -3.92 -1.51
N LEU A 113 -5.05 -2.60 -1.58
CA LEU A 113 -6.28 -1.97 -2.03
C LEU A 113 -6.58 -2.29 -3.49
N ASP A 114 -5.58 -2.25 -4.36
CA ASP A 114 -5.76 -2.53 -5.79
C ASP A 114 -6.19 -3.98 -5.97
N PHE A 115 -5.49 -4.89 -5.30
CA PHE A 115 -5.81 -6.31 -5.32
C PHE A 115 -7.26 -6.57 -4.86
N LEU A 116 -7.66 -6.04 -3.71
CA LEU A 116 -9.02 -6.22 -3.20
C LEU A 116 -10.09 -5.56 -4.08
N SER A 117 -9.71 -4.54 -4.87
CA SER A 117 -10.61 -3.78 -5.73
C SER A 117 -10.65 -4.26 -7.19
N GLU A 118 -9.92 -5.33 -7.53
CA GLU A 118 -10.06 -6.02 -8.81
C GLU A 118 -11.47 -6.64 -8.93
N ASP A 119 -12.11 -6.52 -10.10
CA ASP A 119 -13.52 -6.93 -10.28
C ASP A 119 -13.82 -8.37 -9.81
N GLY A 120 -12.88 -9.30 -10.02
CA GLY A 120 -13.01 -10.69 -9.56
C GLY A 120 -12.97 -10.82 -8.03
N ASN A 121 -12.11 -10.06 -7.36
CA ASN A 121 -11.99 -10.07 -5.91
C ASN A 121 -13.16 -9.31 -5.26
N LEU A 122 -13.62 -8.23 -5.88
CA LEU A 122 -14.83 -7.50 -5.47
C LEU A 122 -16.07 -8.41 -5.49
N ALA A 123 -16.29 -9.15 -6.58
CA ALA A 123 -17.37 -10.12 -6.68
C ALA A 123 -17.25 -11.26 -5.65
N LEU A 124 -16.01 -11.67 -5.32
CA LEU A 124 -15.77 -12.65 -4.28
C LEU A 124 -16.13 -12.09 -2.90
N ILE A 125 -15.66 -10.88 -2.57
CA ILE A 125 -15.91 -10.20 -1.30
C ILE A 125 -17.41 -10.03 -1.06
N GLU A 126 -18.16 -9.57 -2.07
CA GLU A 126 -19.61 -9.37 -2.00
C GLU A 126 -20.36 -10.62 -1.49
N ARG A 127 -19.93 -11.81 -1.93
CA ARG A 127 -20.52 -13.09 -1.54
C ARG A 127 -20.28 -13.47 -0.08
N PHE A 128 -19.23 -12.93 0.53
CA PHE A 128 -18.87 -13.20 1.92
C PHE A 128 -19.33 -12.11 2.90
N VAL A 129 -19.98 -11.04 2.41
CA VAL A 129 -20.53 -9.98 3.28
C VAL A 129 -21.66 -10.55 4.15
N LYS A 130 -21.38 -10.72 5.44
CA LYS A 130 -22.38 -11.19 6.44
C LYS A 130 -23.15 -10.05 7.10
N LYS A 131 -22.47 -8.94 7.38
CA LYS A 131 -23.04 -7.76 8.02
C LYS A 131 -22.72 -6.54 7.16
N PRO A 132 -23.64 -6.14 6.26
CA PRO A 132 -23.46 -4.95 5.46
C PRO A 132 -23.26 -3.72 6.34
N LEU A 133 -22.45 -2.78 5.87
CA LEU A 133 -22.17 -1.49 6.50
C LEU A 133 -23.28 -0.46 6.23
N THR A 134 -24.51 -0.93 6.05
CA THR A 134 -25.66 -0.10 5.66
C THR A 134 -25.92 1.02 6.66
N GLY A 135 -26.12 2.21 6.14
CA GLY A 135 -26.33 3.43 6.92
C GLY A 135 -25.05 4.20 7.24
N LEU A 136 -23.87 3.62 7.01
CA LEU A 136 -22.61 4.36 7.10
C LEU A 136 -22.36 5.18 5.83
N LYS A 137 -21.96 6.44 6.03
CA LYS A 137 -21.48 7.35 4.98
C LYS A 137 -19.99 7.52 5.16
N ILE A 138 -19.20 7.09 4.18
CA ILE A 138 -17.76 6.99 4.29
C ILE A 138 -17.11 7.82 3.20
N VAL A 139 -16.05 8.55 3.54
CA VAL A 139 -15.14 9.17 2.58
C VAL A 139 -13.85 8.36 2.53
N SER A 140 -13.29 8.21 1.34
CA SER A 140 -12.05 7.46 1.14
C SER A 140 -10.84 8.37 1.31
N TYR A 141 -9.87 7.95 2.11
CA TYR A 141 -8.56 8.61 2.20
C TYR A 141 -7.47 7.61 1.80
N TYR A 142 -6.89 7.83 0.62
CA TYR A 142 -5.87 6.97 0.02
C TYR A 142 -4.47 7.37 0.47
N GLY A 143 -4.29 8.64 0.84
CA GLY A 143 -2.99 9.22 1.13
C GLY A 143 -2.15 9.46 -0.12
N CYS A 144 -1.17 10.35 0.02
CA CYS A 144 -0.38 10.83 -1.12
C CYS A 144 0.53 9.75 -1.74
N LEU A 145 1.15 8.87 -0.94
CA LEU A 145 2.15 7.90 -1.41
C LEU A 145 1.58 6.69 -2.15
N TYR A 146 0.29 6.41 -1.99
CA TYR A 146 -0.39 5.39 -2.79
C TYR A 146 -0.50 5.84 -4.26
N ALA A 147 -0.94 7.08 -4.47
CA ALA A 147 -1.22 7.60 -5.81
C ALA A 147 -0.01 8.26 -6.48
N ARG A 148 0.91 8.87 -5.71
CA ARG A 148 1.97 9.74 -6.24
C ARG A 148 3.38 9.31 -5.81
N PRO A 149 4.40 9.55 -6.65
CA PRO A 149 4.28 10.04 -8.03
C PRO A 149 3.85 8.92 -9.00
N PRO A 150 2.98 9.19 -9.99
CA PRO A 150 2.41 8.18 -10.88
C PRO A 150 3.46 7.46 -11.72
N GLU A 151 4.60 8.09 -12.03
CA GLU A 151 5.72 7.47 -12.73
C GLU A 151 6.38 6.35 -11.90
N ILE A 152 6.17 6.35 -10.58
CA ILE A 152 6.64 5.32 -9.65
C ILE A 152 5.52 4.32 -9.36
N THR A 153 4.34 4.80 -9.00
CA THR A 153 3.24 3.96 -8.50
C THR A 153 2.50 3.24 -9.62
N ASP A 154 2.60 3.71 -10.87
CA ASP A 154 1.82 3.29 -12.04
C ASP A 154 0.29 3.45 -11.87
N VAL A 155 -0.16 4.19 -10.85
CA VAL A 155 -1.58 4.50 -10.63
C VAL A 155 -2.03 5.52 -11.67
N THR A 156 -3.07 5.19 -12.44
CA THR A 156 -3.53 6.01 -13.58
C THR A 156 -4.53 7.08 -13.17
N ASP A 157 -5.44 6.76 -12.25
CA ASP A 157 -6.43 7.66 -11.67
C ASP A 157 -5.92 8.36 -10.40
N TYR A 158 -4.64 8.78 -10.40
CA TYR A 158 -3.94 9.29 -9.23
C TYR A 158 -4.47 10.62 -8.65
N GLU A 159 -5.30 11.35 -9.39
CA GLU A 159 -5.98 12.57 -8.91
C GLU A 159 -7.28 12.27 -8.15
N ASP A 160 -8.05 11.27 -8.59
CA ASP A 160 -9.33 10.87 -7.98
C ASP A 160 -9.48 9.36 -8.02
N PRO A 161 -8.70 8.62 -7.20
CA PRO A 161 -8.75 7.17 -7.18
C PRO A 161 -10.12 6.69 -6.68
N ARG A 162 -10.58 5.58 -7.28
CA ARG A 162 -11.91 5.01 -7.02
C ARG A 162 -11.90 3.59 -6.44
N SER A 163 -10.73 2.98 -6.26
CA SER A 163 -10.61 1.59 -5.79
C SER A 163 -11.25 1.37 -4.41
N MET A 164 -10.96 2.23 -3.43
CA MET A 164 -11.58 2.17 -2.09
C MET A 164 -13.08 2.47 -2.12
N ASP A 165 -13.52 3.38 -2.97
CA ASP A 165 -14.95 3.72 -3.12
C ASP A 165 -15.75 2.49 -3.57
N LYS A 166 -15.22 1.73 -4.55
CA LYS A 166 -15.83 0.48 -5.03
C LYS A 166 -15.96 -0.53 -3.90
N LEU A 167 -14.89 -0.73 -3.12
CA LEU A 167 -14.87 -1.65 -1.99
C LEU A 167 -15.90 -1.24 -0.93
N ILE A 168 -15.94 0.04 -0.54
CA ILE A 168 -16.90 0.59 0.42
C ILE A 168 -18.35 0.32 -0.02
N ASN A 169 -18.66 0.57 -1.29
CA ASN A 169 -20.00 0.38 -1.82
C ASN A 169 -20.43 -1.10 -1.80
N ILE A 170 -19.53 -2.02 -2.15
CA ILE A 170 -19.80 -3.48 -2.12
C ILE A 170 -19.98 -3.99 -0.70
N LEU A 171 -19.29 -3.39 0.28
CA LEU A 171 -19.53 -3.69 1.70
C LEU A 171 -20.88 -3.13 2.22
N GLY A 172 -21.66 -2.44 1.37
CA GLY A 172 -23.00 -1.96 1.66
C GLY A 172 -23.05 -0.58 2.32
N ALA A 173 -21.93 0.12 2.43
CA ALA A 173 -21.86 1.52 2.87
C ALA A 173 -22.04 2.49 1.69
N GLU A 174 -22.30 3.75 1.99
CA GLU A 174 -22.36 4.83 0.98
C GLU A 174 -21.01 5.54 0.88
N SER A 175 -20.28 5.32 -0.22
CA SER A 175 -19.08 6.11 -0.52
C SER A 175 -19.47 7.52 -0.98
N ARG A 176 -19.01 8.55 -0.26
CA ARG A 176 -19.26 9.96 -0.57
C ARG A 176 -18.12 10.54 -1.42
N PRO A 177 -18.42 11.39 -2.41
CA PRO A 177 -17.38 12.13 -3.11
C PRO A 177 -16.71 13.09 -2.12
N TRP A 178 -15.38 13.13 -2.13
CA TRP A 178 -14.59 13.94 -1.23
C TRP A 178 -13.27 14.33 -1.92
N SER A 179 -12.93 15.61 -1.90
CA SER A 179 -11.82 16.14 -2.70
C SER A 179 -10.43 15.87 -2.13
N PHE A 180 -10.33 15.49 -0.85
CA PHE A 180 -9.06 15.32 -0.13
C PHE A 180 -8.54 13.87 -0.14
N LYS A 181 -9.07 13.04 -1.04
CA LYS A 181 -8.72 11.61 -1.16
C LYS A 181 -7.21 11.34 -1.19
N THR A 182 -6.45 12.20 -1.86
CA THR A 182 -5.00 12.03 -2.07
C THR A 182 -4.17 13.15 -1.42
N ASP A 183 -4.82 13.98 -0.59
CA ASP A 183 -4.15 15.06 0.12
C ASP A 183 -3.16 14.53 1.16
N CYS A 184 -2.18 15.36 1.52
CA CYS A 184 -1.18 14.98 2.50
C CYS A 184 -1.70 15.17 3.92
N CYS A 185 -1.76 14.09 4.72
CA CYS A 185 -2.04 14.20 6.15
C CYS A 185 -0.88 14.80 6.97
N GLY A 186 0.31 14.95 6.40
CA GLY A 186 1.52 15.40 7.10
C GLY A 186 2.22 14.34 7.95
N GLY A 187 1.82 13.06 7.85
CA GLY A 187 2.35 11.96 8.67
C GLY A 187 3.87 11.80 8.65
N ASN A 188 4.53 12.10 7.52
CA ASN A 188 5.99 12.06 7.40
C ASN A 188 6.71 13.07 8.30
N LEU A 189 6.00 14.09 8.79
CA LEU A 189 6.53 15.16 9.65
C LEU A 189 6.19 14.96 11.13
N ALA A 190 5.62 13.81 11.51
CA ALA A 190 5.15 13.56 12.87
C ALA A 190 6.23 13.72 13.95
N LEU A 191 7.50 13.53 13.62
CA LEU A 191 8.61 13.68 14.56
C LEU A 191 9.31 15.04 14.49
N THR A 192 9.25 15.73 13.33
CA THR A 192 10.07 16.91 13.07
C THR A 192 9.28 18.21 13.03
N ARG A 193 8.01 18.18 12.60
CA ARG A 193 7.14 19.35 12.42
C ARG A 193 5.68 19.01 12.77
N ILE A 194 5.46 18.75 14.06
CA ILE A 194 4.14 18.44 14.63
C ILE A 194 3.12 19.56 14.35
N ASP A 195 3.57 20.81 14.26
CA ASP A 195 2.73 21.96 13.88
C ASP A 195 2.13 21.80 12.48
N ILE A 196 2.92 21.32 11.51
CA ILE A 196 2.45 21.06 10.15
C ILE A 196 1.54 19.83 10.12
N LEU A 197 1.93 18.74 10.80
CA LEU A 197 1.08 17.55 10.93
C LEU A 197 -0.31 17.90 11.44
N LYS A 198 -0.39 18.67 12.53
CA LYS A 198 -1.68 19.08 13.11
C LYS A 198 -2.50 19.92 12.14
N ARG A 199 -1.87 20.90 11.47
CA ARG A 199 -2.57 21.74 10.50
C ARG A 199 -3.13 20.92 9.33
N LEU A 200 -2.30 20.08 8.71
CA LEU A 200 -2.70 19.29 7.55
C LEU A 200 -3.72 18.21 7.93
N GLY A 201 -3.51 17.52 9.05
CA GLY A 201 -4.45 16.53 9.57
C GLY A 201 -5.82 17.14 9.89
N ASN A 202 -5.86 18.30 10.57
CA ASN A 202 -7.12 18.98 10.88
C ASN A 202 -7.87 19.44 9.62
N ASN A 203 -7.16 19.91 8.60
CA ASN A 203 -7.79 20.26 7.32
C ASN A 203 -8.56 19.09 6.68
N LEU A 204 -8.15 17.84 6.94
CA LEU A 204 -8.90 16.66 6.46
C LEU A 204 -10.19 16.44 7.26
N PHE A 205 -10.25 16.84 8.53
CA PHE A 205 -11.44 16.65 9.38
C PHE A 205 -12.43 17.82 9.32
N ASP A 206 -11.94 19.03 9.06
CA ASP A 206 -12.74 20.26 9.09
C ASP A 206 -13.54 20.52 7.79
N MET A 207 -13.45 19.64 6.81
CA MET A 207 -14.08 19.73 5.48
C MET A 207 -15.24 18.74 5.31
#